data_AF-A0A7W0L1B0-F1
#
_entry.id   AF-A0A7W0L1B0-F1
#
_cell.length_a   1.000
_cell.length_b   1.000
_cell.length_c   1.000
_cell.angle_alpha   90.00
_cell.angle_beta   90.00
_cell.angle_gamma   90.00
#
_symmetry.space_group_name_H-M   'P 1'
#
loop_
_entity.id
_entity.type
_entity.pdbx_description
1 polymer ?
#
loop_
_entity_poly.entity_id
_entity_poly.type
_entity_poly.pdbx_seq_one_letter_code
_entity_poly.pdbx_strand_id
1 'polypeptide(L)' 'MDRRALFFFGAAVVAAMLAPVTEHEHRWVPIALAIVYVVLGVASWADHHTHSQLGR' A
#
# COMPACT_ATOMS: atom_id res chain seq x y z
N MET A 1 -12.91 -1.46 9.07
CA MET A 1 -11.67 -1.55 8.28
C MET A 1 -11.99 -2.20 6.96
N ASP A 2 -11.86 -1.45 5.88
CA ASP A 2 -12.15 -1.95 4.54
C ASP A 2 -11.13 -3.03 4.17
N ARG A 3 -11.61 -4.21 3.75
CA ARG A 3 -10.74 -5.34 3.35
C ARG A 3 -9.73 -4.91 2.27
N ARG A 4 -10.09 -3.90 1.47
CA ARG A 4 -9.24 -3.33 0.41
C ARG A 4 -8.02 -2.59 0.96
N ALA A 5 -8.21 -1.71 1.94
CA ALA A 5 -7.09 -0.99 2.56
C ALA A 5 -6.12 -1.95 3.27
N LEU A 6 -6.65 -2.99 3.92
CA LEU A 6 -5.85 -4.04 4.55
C LEU A 6 -5.00 -4.83 3.53
N PHE A 7 -5.57 -5.10 2.34
CA PHE A 7 -4.86 -5.77 1.25
C PHE A 7 -3.69 -4.93 0.73
N PHE A 8 -3.89 -3.64 0.49
CA PHE A 8 -2.83 -2.75 0.05
C PHE A 8 -1.70 -2.61 1.07
N PHE A 9 -2.05 -2.52 2.36
CA PHE A 9 -1.06 -2.45 3.43
C PHE A 9 -0.26 -3.76 3.55
N GLY A 10 -0.94 -4.91 3.44
CA GLY A 10 -0.29 -6.23 3.40
C GLY A 10 0.66 -6.37 2.21
N ALA A 11 0.22 -5.96 1.02
CA ALA A 11 1.05 -5.98 -0.19
C ALA A 11 2.28 -5.07 -0.07
N ALA A 12 2.12 -3.88 0.54
CA ALA A 12 3.23 -2.97 0.81
C ALA A 12 4.29 -3.58 1.74
N VAL A 13 3.87 -4.26 2.81
CA VAL A 13 4.76 -4.94 3.74
C VAL A 13 5.52 -6.09 3.05
N VAL A 14 4.82 -6.89 2.24
CA VAL A 14 5.45 -7.96 1.46
C VAL A 14 6.46 -7.40 0.45
N ALA A 15 6.13 -6.32 -0.24
CA ALA A 15 7.05 -5.64 -1.16
C ALA A 15 8.29 -5.07 -0.44
N ALA A 16 8.11 -4.49 0.75
CA ALA A 16 9.21 -3.99 1.57
C ALA A 16 10.14 -5.13 2.04
N MET A 17 9.58 -6.29 2.37
CA MET A 17 10.34 -7.49 2.76
C MET A 17 11.14 -8.10 1.60
N LEU A 18 10.70 -7.90 0.36
CA LEU A 18 11.41 -8.34 -0.85
C LEU A 18 12.61 -7.43 -1.21
N ALA A 19 12.65 -6.19 -0.73
CA ALA A 19 13.74 -5.26 -1.00
C ALA A 19 15.14 -5.76 -0.59
N PRO A 20 15.38 -6.33 0.61
CA PRO A 20 16.69 -6.88 0.97
C PRO A 20 17.04 -8.17 0.23
N VAL A 21 16.05 -8.91 -0.28
CA VAL A 21 16.24 -10.18 -1.02
C VAL A 21 16.59 -9.92 -2.50
N THR A 22 16.18 -8.78 -3.03
CA THR A 22 16.38 -8.42 -4.44
C THR A 22 17.83 -7.93 -4.68
N GLU A 23 18.42 -8.33 -5.80
CA GLU A 23 19.74 -7.88 -6.26
C GLU A 23 19.86 -6.36 -6.31
N HIS A 24 21.05 -5.84 -5.98
CA HIS A 24 21.27 -4.42 -5.73
C HIS A 24 20.86 -3.50 -6.90
N GLU A 25 21.05 -3.91 -8.15
CA GLU A 25 20.62 -3.16 -9.35
C GLU A 25 19.10 -3.06 -9.50
N HIS A 26 18.34 -4.00 -8.91
CA HIS A 26 16.89 -4.08 -9.07
C HIS A 26 16.10 -3.70 -7.82
N ARG A 27 16.76 -3.34 -6.72
CA ARG A 27 16.11 -2.95 -5.44
C ARG A 27 15.19 -1.75 -5.53
N TRP A 28 15.37 -0.87 -6.53
CA TRP A 28 14.42 0.21 -6.79
C TRP A 28 13.01 -0.37 -6.99
N VAL A 29 12.84 -1.39 -7.83
CA VAL A 29 11.52 -1.92 -8.20
C VAL A 29 10.65 -2.28 -6.98
N PRO A 30 11.10 -3.14 -6.02
CA PRO A 30 10.31 -3.44 -4.83
C PRO A 30 10.11 -2.23 -3.91
N ILE A 31 11.06 -1.29 -3.85
CA ILE A 31 10.90 -0.04 -3.09
C ILE A 31 9.78 0.84 -3.69
N ALA A 32 9.79 1.04 -5.01
CA ALA A 32 8.76 1.80 -5.70
C ALA A 32 7.38 1.15 -5.56
N LEU A 33 7.31 -0.18 -5.69
CA LEU A 33 6.07 -0.94 -5.47
C LEU A 33 5.56 -0.81 -4.03
N ALA A 34 6.45 -0.89 -3.04
CA ALA A 34 6.08 -0.67 -1.64
C ALA A 34 5.49 0.73 -1.44
N ILE A 35 6.12 1.77 -1.97
CA ILE A 35 5.63 3.15 -1.90
C ILE A 35 4.25 3.26 -2.57
N VAL A 36 4.09 2.74 -3.79
CA VAL A 36 2.82 2.79 -4.53
C VAL A 36 1.70 2.08 -3.76
N TYR A 37 1.97 0.91 -3.17
CA TYR A 37 0.98 0.20 -2.37
C TYR A 37 0.64 0.91 -1.05
N VAL A 38 1.60 1.59 -0.42
CA VAL A 38 1.30 2.46 0.73
C VAL A 38 0.38 3.61 0.30
N VAL A 39 0.68 4.30 -0.80
CA VAL A 39 -0.14 5.41 -1.30
C VAL A 39 -1.55 4.95 -1.66
N LEU A 40 -1.70 3.83 -2.37
CA LEU A 40 -3.00 3.24 -2.70
C LEU A 40 -3.76 2.80 -1.46
N GLY A 41 -3.08 2.23 -0.45
CA GLY A 41 -3.68 1.86 0.82
C GLY A 41 -4.22 3.07 1.58
N VAL A 42 -3.45 4.16 1.65
CA VAL A 42 -3.86 5.42 2.28
C VAL A 42 -5.00 6.07 1.52
N ALA A 43 -4.92 6.13 0.18
CA ALA A 43 -5.98 6.67 -0.67
C ALA A 43 -7.29 5.88 -0.51
N SER A 44 -7.22 4.54 -0.52
CA SER A 44 -8.38 3.68 -0.30
C SER A 44 -8.97 3.83 1.10
N TRP A 45 -8.15 4.08 2.12
CA TRP A 45 -8.62 4.36 3.48
C TRP A 45 -9.30 5.74 3.55
N ALA A 46 -8.71 6.77 2.94
CA ALA A 46 -9.25 8.13 2.91
C ALA A 46 -10.57 8.21 2.13
N ASP A 47 -10.67 7.51 1.01
CA ASP A 47 -11.89 7.40 0.20
C ASP A 47 -13.05 6.81 1.02
N HIS A 48 -12.79 5.71 1.73
CA HIS A 48 -13.76 5.07 2.63
C HIS A 48 -14.18 5.99 3.78
N HIS A 49 -13.22 6.73 4.37
CA HIS A 49 -13.52 7.68 5.45
C HIS A 49 -14.38 8.85 4.95
N THR A 50 -14.13 9.34 3.74
CA THR A 50 -14.89 10.43 3.12
C THR A 50 -16.32 10.01 2.79
N HIS A 51 -16.51 8.80 2.24
CA HIS A 51 -17.84 8.26 1.98
C HIS A 51 -18.67 8.03 3.25
N SER A 52 -18.02 7.67 4.37
CA SER A 52 -18.72 7.52 5.65
C SER A 52 -19.21 8.84 6.27
N GLN A 53 -18.65 9.98 5.84
CA GLN A 53 -18.98 11.31 6.36
C GLN A 53 -20.05 12.04 5.55
N LEU A 54 -20.20 11.76 4.24
CA LEU A 54 -21.22 12.37 3.36
C LEU A 54 -22.62 11.75 3.49
N GLY A 55 -22.79 10.69 4.30
CA GLY A 55 -24.08 10.05 4.56
C GLY A 55 -24.84 10.57 5.79
N ARG A 56 -24.61 11.82 6.23
CA ARG A 56 -25.36 12.45 7.33
C ARG A 56 -26.13 13.66 6.85
#